data_AF-A0A3D5D5A4-F1
#
_entry.id   AF-A0A3D5D5A4-F1
#
_cell.length_a   1.000
_cell.length_b   1.000
_cell.length_c   1.000
_cell.angle_alpha   90.00
_cell.angle_beta   90.00
_cell.angle_gamma   90.00
#
_symmetry.space_group_name_H-M   'P 1'
#
loop_
_entity.id
_entity.type
_entity.pdbx_description
1 polymer ?
#
loop_
_entity_poly.entity_id
_entity_poly.type
_entity_poly.pdbx_seq_one_letter_code
_entity_poly.pdbx_strand_id
1 'polypeptide(L)'
;MADDKAEDKPKAKRTNILAELGLDKDQRKKLNELGKGLREKQAELRKNKDLPRKERAAKMKALNAERNEIMKKVLNEDQLKKYEEILAKRKAAGKKKKPQDK
;
A
#
# COMPACT_ATOMS: atom_id res chain seq x y z
N MET A 1 -21.32 -28.17 20.28
CA MET A 1 -20.95 -26.77 20.53
C MET A 1 -20.39 -26.24 19.22
N ALA A 2 -20.90 -25.10 18.77
CA ALA A 2 -20.99 -24.68 17.37
C ALA A 2 -19.67 -24.46 16.62
N ASP A 3 -19.75 -24.78 15.33
CA ASP A 3 -18.92 -24.35 14.21
C ASP A 3 -18.48 -22.87 14.27
N ASP A 4 -17.19 -22.61 14.07
CA ASP A 4 -16.75 -21.42 13.33
C ASP A 4 -15.50 -21.81 12.52
N LYS A 5 -15.78 -22.47 11.41
CA LYS A 5 -14.86 -22.72 10.31
C LYS A 5 -14.55 -21.35 9.72
N ALA A 6 -13.55 -20.67 10.28
CA ALA A 6 -13.09 -19.36 9.80
C ALA A 6 -12.77 -19.48 8.31
N GLU A 7 -13.71 -19.01 7.50
CA GLU A 7 -13.65 -19.02 6.05
C GLU A 7 -12.31 -18.41 5.60
N ASP A 8 -11.51 -19.20 4.88
CA ASP A 8 -10.41 -18.72 4.06
C ASP A 8 -11.00 -17.87 2.94
N LYS A 9 -11.45 -16.65 3.28
CA LYS A 9 -11.73 -15.63 2.27
C LYS A 9 -10.41 -15.43 1.55
N PRO A 10 -10.30 -15.71 0.23
CA PRO A 10 -9.05 -15.54 -0.48
C PRO A 10 -8.64 -14.09 -0.25
N LYS A 11 -7.56 -13.90 0.52
CA LYS A 11 -7.00 -12.57 0.82
C LYS A 11 -6.82 -11.93 -0.53
N ALA A 12 -7.71 -11.02 -0.90
CA ALA A 12 -7.78 -10.45 -2.24
C ALA A 12 -6.35 -10.12 -2.62
N LYS A 13 -5.79 -10.85 -3.61
CA LYS A 13 -4.38 -10.77 -3.96
C LYS A 13 -4.08 -9.28 -4.05
N ARG A 14 -3.33 -8.76 -3.08
CA ARG A 14 -3.05 -7.32 -3.02
C ARG A 14 -2.15 -7.08 -4.20
N THR A 15 -2.75 -6.78 -5.36
CA THR A 15 -2.02 -6.45 -6.56
C THR A 15 -1.08 -5.32 -6.18
N ASN A 16 0.23 -5.57 -6.27
CA ASN A 16 1.18 -4.52 -6.03
C ASN A 16 1.00 -3.54 -7.19
N ILE A 17 0.37 -2.40 -6.93
CA ILE A 17 0.17 -1.36 -7.95
C ILE A 17 1.52 -1.00 -8.59
N LEU A 18 2.59 -1.05 -7.79
CA LEU A 18 3.97 -0.85 -8.24
C LEU A 18 4.46 -1.89 -9.23
N ALA A 19 3.95 -3.12 -9.17
CA ALA A 19 4.22 -4.14 -10.16
C ALA A 19 3.40 -3.91 -11.44
N GLU A 20 2.13 -3.48 -11.32
CA GLU A 20 1.26 -3.13 -12.45
C GLU A 20 1.69 -1.87 -13.20
N LEU A 21 2.36 -0.94 -12.50
CA LEU A 21 2.91 0.28 -13.09
C LEU A 21 4.03 0.01 -14.11
N GLY A 22 4.57 -1.20 -14.14
CA GLY A 22 5.69 -1.52 -15.02
C GLY A 22 6.90 -0.64 -14.74
N LEU A 23 7.21 -0.41 -13.45
CA LEU A 23 8.41 0.34 -13.07
C LEU A 23 9.64 -0.30 -13.72
N ASP A 24 10.45 0.53 -14.36
CA ASP A 24 11.71 0.11 -14.99
C ASP A 24 12.73 -0.37 -13.94
N LYS A 25 13.75 -1.13 -14.36
CA LYS A 25 14.83 -1.60 -13.47
C LYS A 25 15.51 -0.43 -12.74
N ASP A 26 15.75 0.68 -13.43
CA ASP A 26 16.41 1.85 -12.83
C ASP A 26 15.49 2.58 -11.85
N GLN A 27 14.21 2.71 -12.19
CA GLN A 27 13.20 3.27 -11.29
C GLN A 27 13.02 2.41 -10.04
N ARG A 28 13.01 1.08 -10.20
CA ARG A 28 12.95 0.14 -9.07
C ARG A 28 14.19 0.24 -8.20
N LYS A 29 15.39 0.34 -8.77
CA LYS A 29 16.64 0.54 -8.01
C LYS A 29 16.57 1.83 -7.20
N LYS A 30 16.28 2.97 -7.84
CA LYS A 30 16.13 4.27 -7.16
C LYS A 30 15.10 4.21 -6.04
N LEU A 31 13.95 3.59 -6.28
CA LEU A 31 12.92 3.43 -5.26
C LEU A 31 13.33 2.53 -4.11
N ASN A 32 14.11 1.49 -4.38
CA ASN A 32 14.56 0.57 -3.36
C ASN A 32 15.70 1.19 -2.55
N GLU A 33 16.60 1.96 -3.16
CA GLU A 33 17.68 2.70 -2.50
C GLU A 33 17.12 3.84 -1.64
N LEU A 34 16.32 4.74 -2.23
CA LEU A 34 15.67 5.84 -1.52
C LEU A 34 14.67 5.33 -0.47
N GLY A 35 14.03 4.20 -0.77
CA GLY A 35 13.03 3.58 0.09
C GLY A 35 13.60 2.63 1.14
N LYS A 36 14.89 2.30 1.13
CA LYS A 36 15.48 1.32 2.06
C LYS A 36 15.30 1.76 3.51
N GLY A 37 15.75 2.97 3.83
CA GLY A 37 15.60 3.55 5.17
C GLY A 37 14.14 3.78 5.57
N LEU A 38 13.27 4.15 4.62
CA LEU A 38 11.82 4.24 4.86
C LEU A 38 11.22 2.88 5.20
N ARG A 39 11.65 1.82 4.51
CA ARG A 39 11.14 0.46 4.70
C ARG A 39 11.60 -0.12 6.04
N GLU A 40 12.82 0.17 6.46
CA GLU A 40 13.32 -0.17 7.79
C GLU A 40 12.50 0.53 8.88
N LYS A 41 12.34 1.85 8.80
CA LYS A 41 11.48 2.63 9.72
C LYS A 41 10.04 2.10 9.76
N GLN A 42 9.49 1.74 8.62
CA GLN A 42 8.15 1.13 8.54
C GLN A 42 8.11 -0.25 9.20
N ALA A 43 9.14 -1.08 9.00
CA ALA A 43 9.22 -2.41 9.60
C ALA A 43 9.37 -2.31 11.13
N GLU A 44 10.20 -1.39 11.61
CA GLU A 44 10.36 -1.08 13.03
C GLU A 44 9.05 -0.59 13.64
N LEU A 45 8.40 0.41 13.04
CA LEU A 45 7.08 0.87 13.51
C LEU A 45 6.05 -0.24 13.52
N ARG A 46 6.08 -1.15 12.54
CA ARG A 46 5.14 -2.27 12.47
C ARG A 46 5.37 -3.28 13.60
N LYS A 47 6.65 -3.57 13.90
CA LYS A 47 7.09 -4.47 14.97
C LYS A 47 6.93 -3.86 16.36
N ASN A 48 7.10 -2.55 16.48
CA ASN A 48 6.97 -1.80 17.73
C ASN A 48 5.54 -1.96 18.23
N LYS A 49 5.35 -2.76 19.29
CA LYS A 49 4.04 -3.02 19.90
C LYS A 49 3.69 -1.99 20.96
N ASP A 50 4.68 -1.23 21.42
CA ASP A 50 4.59 -0.24 22.49
C ASP A 50 3.79 1.00 22.06
N LEU A 51 3.83 1.34 20.76
CA LEU A 51 3.04 2.44 20.22
C LEU A 51 1.57 2.04 19.99
N PRO A 52 0.61 2.87 20.42
CA PRO A 52 -0.80 2.64 20.14
C PRO A 52 -1.04 2.58 18.64
N ARG A 53 -1.99 1.72 18.23
CA ARG A 53 -2.26 1.44 16.82
C ARG A 53 -2.57 2.71 16.00
N LYS A 54 -3.22 3.71 16.61
CA LYS A 54 -3.52 5.02 15.98
C LYS A 54 -2.25 5.82 15.69
N GLU A 55 -1.36 5.98 16.66
CA GLU A 55 -0.09 6.70 16.45
C GLU A 55 0.81 5.98 15.46
N ARG A 56 0.90 4.65 15.58
CA ARG A 56 1.64 3.83 14.63
C ARG A 56 1.09 4.01 13.21
N ALA A 57 -0.22 4.04 13.05
CA ALA A 57 -0.85 4.31 11.76
C ALA A 57 -0.55 5.72 11.25
N ALA A 58 -0.54 6.74 12.11
CA ALA A 58 -0.18 8.10 11.73
C ALA A 58 1.28 8.20 11.25
N LYS A 59 2.23 7.63 12.01
CA LYS A 59 3.66 7.57 11.62
C LYS A 59 3.86 6.78 10.33
N MET A 60 3.18 5.64 10.18
CA MET A 60 3.20 4.86 8.94
C MET A 60 2.59 5.62 7.76
N LYS A 61 1.56 6.45 7.98
CA LYS A 61 0.96 7.29 6.92
C LYS A 61 1.93 8.36 6.45
N ALA A 62 2.66 9.01 7.37
CA ALA A 62 3.69 9.98 7.03
C ALA A 62 4.81 9.35 6.19
N LEU A 63 5.35 8.20 6.61
CA LEU A 63 6.37 7.47 5.83
C LEU A 63 5.85 7.02 4.45
N ASN A 64 4.57 6.66 4.36
CA ASN A 64 3.97 6.32 3.06
C ASN A 64 3.75 7.54 2.17
N ALA A 65 3.46 8.72 2.74
CA ALA A 65 3.35 9.95 1.97
C ALA A 65 4.70 10.34 1.37
N GLU A 66 5.76 10.31 2.17
CA GLU A 66 7.13 10.56 1.72
C GLU A 66 7.57 9.56 0.64
N ARG A 67 7.27 8.27 0.84
CA ARG A 67 7.48 7.24 -0.19
C ARG A 67 6.69 7.53 -1.47
N ASN A 68 5.45 8.02 -1.36
CA ASN A 68 4.63 8.40 -2.52
C ASN A 68 5.22 9.60 -3.27
N GLU A 69 5.80 10.58 -2.58
CA GLU A 69 6.48 11.70 -3.25
C GLU A 69 7.72 11.24 -4.00
N ILE A 70 8.54 10.40 -3.38
CA ILE A 70 9.70 9.77 -4.04
C ILE A 70 9.22 8.97 -5.26
N MET A 71 8.15 8.19 -5.12
CA MET A 71 7.54 7.48 -6.24
C MET A 71 7.09 8.43 -7.34
N LYS A 72 6.36 9.50 -7.04
CA LYS A 72 5.93 10.48 -8.06
C LYS A 72 7.10 11.15 -8.76
N LYS A 73 8.22 11.38 -8.08
CA LYS A 73 9.46 11.93 -8.68
C LYS A 73 10.19 10.93 -9.58
N VAL A 74 10.06 9.63 -9.30
CA VAL A 74 10.70 8.55 -10.07
C VAL A 74 9.79 8.06 -11.21
N LEU A 75 8.47 8.11 -11.03
CA LEU A 75 7.46 7.76 -12.01
C LEU A 75 7.39 8.81 -13.12
N ASN A 76 7.24 8.36 -14.36
CA ASN A 76 6.95 9.24 -15.49
C ASN A 76 5.46 9.57 -15.54
N GLU A 77 5.07 10.57 -16.33
CA GLU A 77 3.66 11.00 -16.48
C GLU A 77 2.72 9.85 -16.85
N ASP A 78 3.12 8.98 -17.78
CA ASP A 78 2.34 7.82 -18.19
C ASP A 78 2.11 6.81 -17.06
N GLN A 79 3.13 6.61 -16.23
CA GLN A 79 3.01 5.72 -15.07
C GLN A 79 2.17 6.39 -13.98
N LEU A 80 2.27 7.70 -13.80
CA LEU A 80 1.44 8.45 -12.85
C LEU A 80 -0.05 8.37 -13.22
N LYS A 81 -0.38 8.50 -14.51
CA LYS A 81 -1.75 8.28 -15.02
C LYS A 81 -2.24 6.86 -14.73
N LYS A 82 -1.45 5.84 -15.05
CA LYS A 82 -1.79 4.43 -14.70
C LYS A 82 -1.98 4.25 -13.19
N TYR A 83 -1.15 4.91 -12.38
CA TYR A 83 -1.24 4.84 -10.92
C TYR A 83 -2.58 5.41 -10.43
N GLU A 84 -2.97 6.57 -10.92
CA GLU A 84 -4.23 7.21 -10.59
C GLU A 84 -5.44 6.41 -11.06
N GLU A 85 -5.40 5.83 -12.27
CA GLU A 85 -6.44 4.93 -12.76
C GLU A 85 -6.60 3.69 -11.86
N ILE A 86 -5.49 3.05 -11.47
CA ILE A 86 -5.52 1.89 -10.59
C ILE A 86 -6.05 2.29 -9.21
N LEU A 87 -5.67 3.45 -8.68
CA LEU A 87 -6.21 4.00 -7.44
C LEU A 87 -7.71 4.28 -7.54
N ALA A 88 -8.17 4.89 -8.63
CA ALA A 88 -9.57 5.17 -8.87
C ALA A 88 -10.39 3.86 -8.97
N LYS A 89 -9.90 2.86 -9.71
CA LYS A 89 -10.47 1.51 -9.78
C LYS A 89 -10.54 0.85 -8.41
N ARG A 90 -9.52 1.01 -7.57
CA ARG A 90 -9.54 0.52 -6.18
C ARG A 90 -10.54 1.23 -5.30
N LYS A 91 -10.68 2.55 -5.43
CA LYS A 91 -11.68 3.32 -4.68
C LYS A 91 -13.10 2.90 -5.06
N ALA A 92 -13.33 2.60 -6.34
CA ALA A 92 -14.59 2.05 -6.85
C ALA A 92 -14.83 0.60 -6.37
N ALA A 93 -13.82 -0.26 -6.43
CA ALA A 93 -13.92 -1.65 -5.96
C ALA A 93 -14.10 -1.76 -4.43
N GLY A 94 -13.47 -0.86 -3.66
CA GLY A 94 -13.67 -0.74 -2.21
C GLY A 94 -15.08 -0.26 -1.84
N LYS A 95 -15.72 0.56 -2.69
CA LYS A 95 -17.14 0.94 -2.54
C LYS A 95 -18.09 -0.22 -2.84
N LYS A 96 -17.80 -1.06 -3.85
CA LYS A 96 -18.65 -2.23 -4.18
C LYS A 96 -18.59 -3.37 -3.14
N LYS A 97 -17.60 -3.39 -2.25
CA LYS A 97 -17.45 -4.42 -1.19
C LYS A 97 -18.05 -4.06 0.17
N LYS A 98 -18.75 -2.92 0.29
CA LYS A 98 -19.72 -2.71 1.38
C LYS A 98 -21.13 -2.89 0.81
N PRO A 99 -21.71 -4.10 0.78
CA PRO A 99 -23.11 -4.19 1.16
C PRO A 99 -23.16 -3.69 2.61
N GLN A 100 -23.75 -2.51 2.74
CA GLN A 100 -24.32 -2.04 3.97
C GLN A 100 -25.51 -2.97 4.23
N ASP A 101 -25.26 -4.13 4.84
CA ASP A 101 -26.33 -4.91 5.45
C ASP A 101 -26.94 -4.06 6.55
N LYS A 102 -28.26 -3.97 6.46
CA LYS A 102 -29.14 -2.99 7.06
C LYS A 102 -29.54 -3.43 8.47
#